data_AF-A0AAC9AEH1-F1
#
_entry.id   AF-A0AAC9AEH1-F1
#
_cell.length_a   1.000
_cell.length_b   1.000
_cell.length_c   1.000
_cell.angle_alpha   90.00
_cell.angle_beta   90.00
_cell.angle_gamma   90.00
#
_symmetry.space_group_name_H-M   'P 1'
#
loop_
_entity.id
_entity.type
_entity.pdbx_description
1 polymer ?
#
loop_
_entity_poly.entity_id
_entity_poly.type
_entity_poly.pdbx_seq_one_letter_code
_entity_poly.pdbx_strand_id
1 'polypeptide(L)'
;MVVFHFAYDLRFFGWVDWNVPNGKGWREFRYVILTLFFVSVGASLVLGNFRKFNLKMFLLRLFSIAFWAAVISLFTYYFFNANWIFFGVLHFIVVASVLCVPLIRKPILSLLLGFVAVTLFNSGLVSSKWPFNLISLSLPHSPNDYVAIFPWIGVVLFGIAIGHVLKSGFDPVAKWNIPNKLTLLGRHSLVVYILHQPIFFALFGTIYWLSSSV
;
A
#
# COMPACT_ATOMS: atom_id res chain seq x y z
N MET A 1 -0.79 -3.04 -9.25
CA MET A 1 0.45 -2.40 -8.75
C MET A 1 1.62 -2.68 -9.69
N VAL A 2 2.03 -3.93 -9.90
CA VAL A 2 3.11 -4.28 -10.86
C VAL A 2 2.85 -3.72 -12.27
N VAL A 3 1.65 -3.89 -12.82
CA VAL A 3 1.27 -3.33 -14.13
C VAL A 3 1.36 -1.79 -14.17
N PHE A 4 1.03 -1.12 -13.06
CA PHE A 4 1.12 0.34 -12.98
C PHE A 4 2.57 0.81 -13.05
N HIS A 5 3.46 0.15 -12.30
CA HIS A 5 4.89 0.45 -12.31
C HIS A 5 5.55 0.09 -13.64
N PHE A 6 5.15 -1.02 -14.27
CA PHE A 6 5.57 -1.35 -15.63
C PHE A 6 5.29 -0.19 -16.59
N ALA A 7 4.07 0.34 -16.60
CA ALA A 7 3.70 1.48 -17.45
C ALA A 7 4.42 2.78 -17.07
N TYR A 8 4.65 3.01 -15.78
CA TYR A 8 5.45 4.13 -15.29
C TYR A 8 6.90 4.05 -15.78
N ASP A 9 7.50 2.87 -15.73
CA ASP A 9 8.90 2.66 -16.11
C ASP A 9 9.08 2.77 -17.63
N LEU A 10 8.16 2.24 -18.44
CA LEU A 10 8.17 2.47 -19.89
C LEU A 10 8.21 3.96 -20.23
N ARG A 11 7.44 4.78 -19.49
CA ARG A 11 7.45 6.23 -19.63
C ARG A 11 8.78 6.82 -19.13
N PHE A 12 9.28 6.37 -17.99
CA PHE A 12 10.53 6.83 -17.40
C PHE A 12 11.72 6.66 -18.37
N PHE A 13 11.79 5.53 -19.08
CA PHE A 13 12.82 5.25 -20.09
C PHE A 13 12.53 5.88 -21.46
N GLY A 14 11.45 6.65 -21.60
CA GLY A 14 11.12 7.41 -22.83
C GLY A 14 10.55 6.57 -23.98
N TRP A 15 10.17 5.32 -23.74
CA TRP A 15 9.59 4.45 -24.78
C TRP A 15 8.12 4.74 -25.06
N VAL A 16 7.43 5.41 -24.14
CA VAL A 16 6.04 5.85 -24.29
C VAL A 16 5.85 7.24 -23.72
N ASP A 17 4.89 7.99 -24.26
CA ASP A 17 4.54 9.36 -23.85
C ASP A 17 3.30 9.42 -22.95
N TRP A 18 2.88 8.28 -22.41
CA TRP A 18 1.69 8.18 -21.58
C TRP A 18 1.77 9.11 -20.36
N ASN A 19 0.63 9.65 -19.95
CA ASN A 19 0.53 10.59 -18.83
C ASN A 19 0.63 9.92 -17.44
N VAL A 20 1.30 8.77 -17.29
CA VAL A 20 1.55 8.08 -16.01
C VAL A 20 2.53 8.88 -15.13
N PRO A 21 2.26 9.22 -13.87
CA PRO A 21 1.29 8.54 -13.01
C PRO A 21 0.02 9.38 -12.75
N ASN A 22 -0.02 10.65 -13.19
CA ASN A 22 -1.03 11.65 -12.78
C ASN A 22 -2.12 11.92 -13.83
N GLY A 23 -2.03 11.30 -15.01
CA GLY A 23 -3.02 11.39 -16.06
C GLY A 23 -4.39 10.87 -15.67
N LYS A 24 -5.42 11.34 -16.37
CA LYS A 24 -6.79 10.83 -16.24
C LYS A 24 -6.79 9.31 -16.51
N GLY A 25 -7.44 8.55 -15.64
CA GLY A 25 -7.40 7.07 -15.67
C GLY A 25 -6.26 6.49 -14.84
N TRP A 26 -5.02 6.96 -14.99
CA TRP A 26 -3.89 6.46 -14.19
C TRP A 26 -4.00 6.78 -12.72
N ARG A 27 -4.45 8.00 -12.38
CA ARG A 27 -4.71 8.38 -10.99
C ARG A 27 -5.77 7.49 -10.35
N GLU A 28 -6.86 7.24 -11.07
CA GLU A 28 -7.97 6.40 -10.59
C GLU A 28 -7.54 4.94 -10.47
N PHE A 29 -6.74 4.44 -11.41
CA PHE A 29 -6.14 3.10 -11.33
C PHE A 29 -5.25 2.96 -10.09
N ARG A 30 -4.47 4.00 -9.76
CA ARG A 30 -3.69 4.03 -8.50
C ARG A 30 -4.59 3.94 -7.27
N TYR A 31 -5.72 4.65 -7.25
CA TYR A 31 -6.68 4.58 -6.14
C TYR A 31 -7.35 3.22 -6.01
N VAL A 32 -7.66 2.54 -7.13
CA VAL A 32 -8.16 1.17 -7.11
C VAL A 32 -7.11 0.23 -6.51
N ILE A 33 -5.84 0.36 -6.92
CA ILE A 33 -4.74 -0.44 -6.38
C ILE A 33 -4.61 -0.24 -4.86
N LEU A 34 -4.58 1.01 -4.38
CA LEU A 34 -4.47 1.32 -2.96
C LEU A 34 -5.69 0.81 -2.17
N THR A 35 -6.90 0.98 -2.71
CA THR A 35 -8.12 0.48 -2.08
C THR A 35 -8.06 -1.03 -1.89
N LEU A 36 -7.74 -1.78 -2.95
CA LEU A 36 -7.64 -3.24 -2.88
C LEU A 36 -6.57 -3.69 -1.88
N PHE A 37 -5.43 -3.01 -1.85
CA PHE A 37 -4.34 -3.33 -0.93
C PHE A 37 -4.74 -3.10 0.53
N PHE A 38 -5.36 -1.96 0.84
CA PHE A 38 -5.74 -1.59 2.20
C PHE A 38 -6.96 -2.35 2.72
N VAL A 39 -7.95 -2.63 1.88
CA VAL A 39 -9.03 -3.57 2.23
C VAL A 39 -8.43 -4.94 2.56
N SER A 40 -7.49 -5.43 1.75
CA SER A 40 -6.82 -6.73 1.99
C SER A 40 -6.03 -6.73 3.30
N VAL A 41 -5.34 -5.63 3.64
CA VAL A 41 -4.65 -5.48 4.92
C VAL A 41 -5.64 -5.58 6.09
N GLY A 42 -6.75 -4.83 6.04
CA GLY A 42 -7.78 -4.86 7.07
C GLY A 42 -8.42 -6.25 7.24
N ALA A 43 -8.79 -6.89 6.15
CA ALA A 43 -9.37 -8.24 6.17
C ALA A 43 -8.37 -9.28 6.73
N SER A 44 -7.09 -9.17 6.34
CA SER A 44 -6.03 -10.06 6.80
C SER A 44 -5.76 -9.92 8.30
N LEU A 45 -5.92 -8.72 8.88
CA LEU A 45 -5.80 -8.52 10.34
C LEU A 45 -6.86 -9.32 11.10
N VAL A 46 -8.08 -9.41 10.57
CA VAL A 46 -9.17 -10.21 11.17
C VAL A 46 -8.88 -11.70 10.98
N LEU A 47 -8.67 -12.14 9.75
CA LEU A 47 -8.51 -13.56 9.42
C LEU A 47 -7.29 -14.18 10.12
N GLY A 48 -6.17 -13.44 10.22
CA GLY A 48 -4.95 -13.90 10.87
C GLY A 48 -4.99 -13.93 12.40
N ASN A 49 -5.91 -13.20 13.05
CA ASN A 49 -5.96 -13.06 14.51
C ASN A 49 -7.30 -13.46 15.13
N PHE A 50 -8.19 -14.08 14.36
CA PHE A 50 -9.57 -14.33 14.77
C PHE A 50 -9.69 -15.22 16.02
N ARG A 51 -8.97 -16.35 16.07
CA ARG A 51 -9.07 -17.33 17.17
C ARG A 51 -8.26 -16.91 18.40
N LYS A 52 -6.98 -16.65 18.23
CA LYS A 52 -6.07 -16.15 19.27
C LYS A 52 -5.21 -15.05 18.67
N PHE A 53 -5.15 -13.92 19.36
CA PHE A 53 -4.22 -12.87 19.01
C PHE A 53 -2.84 -13.28 19.50
N ASN A 54 -1.92 -13.54 18.56
CA ASN A 54 -0.55 -13.87 18.88
C ASN A 54 0.31 -12.61 18.71
N LEU A 55 0.55 -11.90 19.82
CA LEU A 55 1.32 -10.66 19.82
C LEU A 55 2.72 -10.84 19.21
N LYS A 56 3.39 -11.96 19.50
CA LYS A 56 4.73 -12.24 18.94
C LYS A 56 4.69 -12.30 17.41
N MET A 57 3.76 -13.06 16.83
CA MET A 57 3.63 -13.17 15.37
C MET A 57 3.20 -11.85 14.72
N PHE A 58 2.32 -11.10 15.39
CA PHE A 58 1.94 -9.76 14.95
C PHE A 58 3.15 -8.82 14.91
N LEU A 59 3.95 -8.77 15.97
CA LEU A 59 5.14 -7.93 16.05
C LEU A 59 6.22 -8.35 15.06
N LEU A 60 6.44 -9.64 14.83
CA LEU A 60 7.38 -10.12 13.82
C LEU A 60 6.99 -9.66 12.41
N ARG A 61 5.69 -9.77 12.06
CA ARG A 61 5.18 -9.25 10.79
C ARG A 61 5.34 -7.73 10.71
N LEU A 62 4.97 -7.01 11.76
CA LEU A 62 5.05 -5.56 11.81
C LEU A 62 6.50 -5.08 11.65
N PHE A 63 7.42 -5.72 12.36
CA PHE A 63 8.86 -5.46 12.27
C PHE A 63 9.38 -5.71 10.85
N SER A 64 9.01 -6.83 10.21
CA SER A 64 9.43 -7.11 8.84
C SER A 64 8.99 -6.03 7.86
N ILE A 65 7.74 -5.56 7.96
CA ILE A 65 7.22 -4.48 7.11
C ILE A 65 7.93 -3.15 7.42
N ALA A 66 8.11 -2.82 8.69
CA ALA A 66 8.79 -1.59 9.13
C ALA A 66 10.26 -1.57 8.71
N PHE A 67 10.96 -2.70 8.81
CA PHE A 67 12.33 -2.85 8.36
C PHE A 67 12.45 -2.54 6.86
N TRP A 68 11.62 -3.17 6.03
CA TRP A 68 11.64 -2.91 4.59
C TRP A 68 11.19 -1.49 4.23
N ALA A 69 10.25 -0.92 4.96
CA ALA A 69 9.87 0.49 4.82
C ALA A 69 11.09 1.40 5.04
N ALA A 70 11.82 1.19 6.14
CA ALA A 70 13.02 1.95 6.47
C ALA A 70 14.17 1.75 5.45
N VAL A 71 14.40 0.52 5.00
CA VAL A 71 15.39 0.21 3.96
C VAL A 71 15.07 0.97 2.66
N ILE A 72 13.81 0.97 2.22
CA ILE A 72 13.38 1.68 1.02
C ILE A 72 13.51 3.19 1.19
N SER A 73 13.14 3.74 2.34
CA SER A 73 13.32 5.17 2.64
C SER A 73 14.78 5.57 2.61
N LEU A 74 15.65 4.80 3.26
CA LEU A 74 17.09 5.08 3.31
C LEU A 74 17.72 5.00 1.92
N PHE A 75 17.41 3.94 1.17
CA PHE A 75 17.85 3.79 -0.21
C PHE A 75 17.39 4.98 -1.05
N THR A 76 16.11 5.30 -1.05
CA THR A 76 15.60 6.41 -1.86
C THR A 76 16.07 7.78 -1.41
N TYR A 77 16.40 7.95 -0.13
CA TYR A 77 17.05 9.15 0.39
C TYR A 77 18.42 9.36 -0.26
N TYR A 78 19.29 8.34 -0.25
CA TYR A 78 20.62 8.44 -0.87
C TYR A 78 20.60 8.63 -2.39
N PHE A 79 19.67 7.97 -3.10
CA PHE A 79 19.66 7.97 -4.57
C PHE A 79 18.77 9.05 -5.20
N PHE A 80 17.68 9.46 -4.54
CA PHE A 80 16.67 10.36 -5.11
C PHE A 80 16.49 11.67 -4.32
N ASN A 81 17.30 11.92 -3.28
CA ASN A 81 17.42 13.15 -2.47
C ASN A 81 16.14 13.98 -2.31
N ALA A 82 15.77 14.81 -3.30
CA ALA A 82 14.60 15.69 -3.25
C ALA A 82 13.23 14.96 -3.20
N ASN A 83 13.14 13.72 -3.68
CA ASN A 83 11.87 12.99 -3.85
C ASN A 83 11.85 11.64 -3.12
N TRP A 84 12.64 11.48 -2.07
CA TRP A 84 12.70 10.22 -1.31
C TRP A 84 11.36 9.82 -0.70
N ILE A 85 11.20 8.51 -0.44
CA ILE A 85 9.95 7.96 0.10
C ILE A 85 9.91 8.22 1.61
N PHE A 86 9.33 9.33 2.02
CA PHE A 86 9.18 9.68 3.44
C PHE A 86 8.13 8.83 4.15
N PHE A 87 6.94 8.71 3.56
CA PHE A 87 5.81 7.99 4.15
C PHE A 87 4.99 7.30 3.07
N GLY A 88 5.53 6.18 2.59
CA GLY A 88 4.91 5.36 1.56
C GLY A 88 3.93 4.30 2.07
N VAL A 89 3.46 3.44 1.16
CA VAL A 89 2.47 2.38 1.46
C VAL A 89 2.90 1.49 2.63
N LEU A 90 4.18 1.06 2.72
CA LEU A 90 4.64 0.20 3.81
C LEU A 90 4.63 0.92 5.18
N HIS A 91 4.99 2.20 5.22
CA HIS A 91 4.93 3.02 6.44
C HIS A 91 3.48 3.15 6.91
N PHE A 92 2.58 3.46 5.99
CA PHE A 92 1.16 3.52 6.26
C PHE A 92 0.63 2.18 6.78
N ILE A 93 1.02 1.04 6.20
CA ILE A 93 0.57 -0.29 6.66
C ILE A 93 1.03 -0.57 8.09
N VAL A 94 2.25 -0.16 8.48
CA VAL A 94 2.73 -0.30 9.85
C VAL A 94 1.84 0.51 10.81
N VAL A 95 1.63 1.79 10.50
CA VAL A 95 0.81 2.69 11.32
C VAL A 95 -0.63 2.18 11.41
N ALA A 96 -1.25 1.88 10.27
CA ALA A 96 -2.62 1.39 10.20
C ALA A 96 -2.77 0.04 10.92
N SER A 97 -1.80 -0.87 10.82
CA SER A 97 -1.85 -2.15 11.54
C SER A 97 -1.89 -1.93 13.06
N VAL A 98 -1.07 -1.01 13.60
CA VAL A 98 -1.08 -0.70 15.04
C VAL A 98 -2.40 -0.05 15.45
N LEU A 99 -2.88 0.95 14.70
CA LEU A 99 -4.11 1.68 15.01
C LEU A 99 -5.36 0.80 14.90
N CYS A 100 -5.41 -0.12 13.93
CA CYS A 100 -6.60 -0.93 13.67
C CYS A 100 -6.65 -2.23 14.46
N VAL A 101 -5.53 -2.73 15.02
CA VAL A 101 -5.52 -3.98 15.82
C VAL A 101 -6.53 -3.96 16.98
N PRO A 102 -6.70 -2.89 17.77
CA PRO A 102 -7.72 -2.83 18.82
C PRO A 102 -9.16 -2.99 18.32
N LEU A 103 -9.40 -2.75 17.01
CA LEU A 103 -10.72 -2.75 16.38
C LEU A 103 -11.05 -4.07 15.66
N ILE A 104 -10.10 -5.02 15.57
CA ILE A 104 -10.28 -6.25 14.78
C ILE A 104 -11.45 -7.12 15.23
N ARG A 105 -11.93 -7.00 16.48
CA ARG A 105 -13.09 -7.75 17.01
C ARG A 105 -14.38 -6.93 17.03
N LYS A 106 -14.36 -5.68 16.55
CA LYS A 106 -15.48 -4.75 16.63
C LYS A 106 -15.86 -4.30 15.21
N PRO A 107 -16.45 -5.18 14.37
CA PRO A 107 -16.70 -4.89 12.95
C PRO A 107 -17.57 -3.64 12.74
N ILE A 108 -18.65 -3.49 13.51
CA ILE A 108 -19.55 -2.33 13.40
C ILE A 108 -18.82 -1.03 13.77
N LEU A 109 -18.08 -1.03 14.88
CA LEU A 109 -17.30 0.13 15.29
C LEU A 109 -16.22 0.50 14.26
N SER A 110 -15.53 -0.51 13.71
CA SER A 110 -14.56 -0.31 12.63
C SER A 110 -15.21 0.35 11.42
N LEU A 111 -16.39 -0.13 11.02
CA LEU A 111 -17.14 0.39 9.89
C LEU A 111 -17.57 1.85 10.11
N LEU A 112 -18.12 2.17 11.30
CA LEU A 112 -18.49 3.54 11.69
C LEU A 112 -17.28 4.48 11.68
N LEU A 113 -16.17 4.08 12.31
CA LEU A 113 -14.93 4.86 12.31
C LEU A 113 -14.34 5.02 10.91
N GLY A 114 -14.51 4.02 10.04
CA GLY A 114 -14.11 4.09 8.64
C GLY A 114 -14.89 5.16 7.88
N PHE A 115 -16.21 5.22 8.07
CA PHE A 115 -17.03 6.31 7.52
C PHE A 115 -16.63 7.67 8.07
N VAL A 116 -16.42 7.79 9.38
CA VAL A 116 -15.95 9.03 10.01
C VAL A 116 -14.62 9.49 9.42
N ALA A 117 -13.66 8.58 9.20
CA ALA A 117 -12.38 8.94 8.59
C ALA A 117 -12.54 9.47 7.16
N VAL A 118 -13.42 8.87 6.35
CA VAL A 118 -13.70 9.32 4.99
C VAL A 118 -14.45 10.65 4.99
N THR A 119 -15.43 10.85 5.89
CA THR A 119 -16.18 12.11 5.96
C THR A 119 -15.33 13.26 6.46
N LEU A 120 -14.48 13.05 7.47
CA LEU A 120 -13.53 14.07 7.96
C LEU A 120 -12.57 14.56 6.87
N PHE A 121 -12.13 13.66 5.99
CA PHE A 121 -11.29 14.02 4.86
C PHE A 121 -12.07 14.83 3.82
N ASN A 122 -13.26 14.36 3.42
CA ASN A 122 -14.07 15.01 2.40
C ASN A 122 -14.67 16.35 2.85
N SER A 123 -14.90 16.54 4.16
CA SER A 123 -15.34 17.82 4.72
C SER A 123 -14.22 18.86 4.80
N GLY A 124 -12.97 18.49 4.50
CA GLY A 124 -11.80 19.35 4.59
C GLY A 124 -11.30 19.58 6.02
N LEU A 125 -11.90 18.95 7.03
CA LEU A 125 -11.47 19.07 8.42
C LEU A 125 -10.08 18.45 8.65
N VAL A 126 -9.74 17.42 7.88
CA VAL A 126 -8.42 16.77 7.92
C VAL A 126 -7.79 16.81 6.53
N SER A 127 -6.59 17.39 6.44
CA SER A 127 -5.84 17.47 5.18
C SER A 127 -5.13 16.15 4.86
N SER A 128 -4.80 15.95 3.58
CA SER A 128 -3.98 14.83 3.13
C SER A 128 -2.57 14.81 3.73
N LYS A 129 -2.09 15.95 4.26
CA LYS A 129 -0.77 16.08 4.89
C LYS A 129 -0.79 15.80 6.39
N TRP A 130 -1.97 15.61 6.99
CA TRP A 130 -2.08 15.33 8.43
C TRP A 130 -1.51 13.95 8.77
N PRO A 131 -0.80 13.79 9.91
CA PRO A 131 -0.48 14.80 10.93
C PRO A 131 0.83 15.56 10.64
N PHE A 132 1.52 15.23 9.54
CA PHE A 132 2.86 15.76 9.26
C PHE A 132 2.89 17.25 8.97
N ASN A 133 1.78 17.85 8.55
CA ASN A 133 1.66 19.30 8.44
C ASN A 133 1.70 20.03 9.81
N LEU A 134 1.46 19.32 10.92
CA LEU A 134 1.51 19.88 12.27
C LEU A 134 2.93 19.91 12.84
N ILE A 135 3.85 19.19 12.22
CA ILE A 135 5.24 19.09 12.66
C ILE A 135 6.06 19.71 11.54
N SER A 136 6.82 20.77 11.82
CA SER A 136 7.73 21.39 10.85
C SER A 136 8.94 20.49 10.57
N LEU A 137 8.71 19.30 10.01
CA LEU A 137 9.78 18.50 9.43
C LEU A 137 10.16 19.14 8.09
N SER A 138 11.45 19.17 7.80
CA SER A 138 12.02 19.46 6.47
C SER A 138 11.66 18.34 5.48
N LEU A 139 10.36 18.13 5.27
CA LEU A 139 9.83 17.08 4.42
C LEU A 139 10.15 17.38 2.95
N PRO A 140 10.37 16.35 2.13
CA PRO A 140 10.48 16.54 0.69
C PRO A 140 9.23 17.25 0.17
N HIS A 141 9.40 18.23 -0.72
CA HIS A 141 8.29 19.04 -1.24
C HIS A 141 7.28 18.19 -2.04
N SER A 142 7.74 17.07 -2.61
CA SER A 142 6.92 16.10 -3.34
C SER A 142 7.50 14.69 -3.16
N PRO A 143 7.23 14.02 -2.01
CA PRO A 143 7.72 12.67 -1.77
C PRO A 143 7.15 11.71 -2.80
N ASN A 144 7.99 10.85 -3.36
CA ASN A 144 7.50 9.74 -4.16
C ASN A 144 6.68 8.78 -3.29
N ASP A 145 5.64 8.22 -3.89
CA ASP A 145 4.76 7.21 -3.27
C ASP A 145 4.12 7.65 -1.94
N TYR A 146 3.91 8.95 -1.71
CA TYR A 146 3.28 9.43 -0.48
C TYR A 146 1.84 8.89 -0.30
N VAL A 147 1.57 8.32 0.87
CA VAL A 147 0.23 7.84 1.25
C VAL A 147 -0.26 8.59 2.48
N ALA A 148 -1.28 9.42 2.31
CA ALA A 148 -1.94 10.12 3.42
C ALA A 148 -2.57 9.13 4.43
N ILE A 149 -2.64 9.49 5.71
CA ILE A 149 -3.36 8.66 6.68
C ILE A 149 -4.86 8.66 6.37
N PHE A 150 -5.41 9.85 6.09
CA PHE A 150 -6.79 10.03 5.68
C PHE A 150 -6.86 10.23 4.16
N PRO A 151 -7.83 9.60 3.46
CA PRO A 151 -8.92 8.77 3.97
C PRO A 151 -8.56 7.29 4.14
N TRP A 152 -7.33 6.90 3.81
CA TRP A 152 -6.93 5.49 3.62
C TRP A 152 -7.06 4.62 4.86
N ILE A 153 -6.91 5.17 6.07
CA ILE A 153 -7.18 4.44 7.32
C ILE A 153 -8.62 3.94 7.38
N GLY A 154 -9.57 4.71 6.84
CA GLY A 154 -10.97 4.30 6.75
C GLY A 154 -11.17 3.09 5.83
N VAL A 155 -10.39 2.99 4.76
CA VAL A 155 -10.40 1.85 3.84
C VAL A 155 -9.88 0.58 4.52
N VAL A 156 -8.84 0.68 5.35
CA VAL A 156 -8.37 -0.45 6.19
C VAL A 156 -9.45 -0.89 7.17
N LEU A 157 -10.16 0.06 7.78
CA LEU A 157 -11.26 -0.21 8.71
C LEU A 157 -12.47 -0.87 8.03
N PHE A 158 -12.79 -0.50 6.78
CA PHE A 158 -13.76 -1.24 5.96
C PHE A 158 -13.29 -2.67 5.67
N GLY A 159 -11.98 -2.85 5.42
CA GLY A 159 -11.36 -4.15 5.31
C GLY A 159 -11.59 -5.06 6.52
N ILE A 160 -11.57 -4.52 7.74
CA ILE A 160 -11.91 -5.30 8.95
C ILE A 160 -13.35 -5.81 8.90
N ALA A 161 -14.32 -4.96 8.53
CA ALA A 161 -15.72 -5.38 8.41
C ALA A 161 -15.87 -6.49 7.35
N ILE A 162 -15.21 -6.33 6.19
CA ILE A 162 -15.17 -7.36 5.14
C ILE A 162 -14.53 -8.65 5.66
N GLY A 163 -13.45 -8.57 6.45
CA GLY A 163 -12.81 -9.73 7.06
C GLY A 163 -13.75 -10.55 7.95
N HIS A 164 -14.67 -9.90 8.67
CA HIS A 164 -15.72 -10.59 9.44
C HIS A 164 -16.77 -11.26 8.55
N VAL A 165 -17.17 -10.61 7.45
CA VAL A 165 -18.08 -11.21 6.46
C VAL A 165 -17.45 -12.44 5.80
N LEU A 166 -16.19 -12.36 5.39
CA LEU A 166 -15.46 -13.53 4.88
C LEU A 166 -15.39 -14.64 5.92
N LYS A 167 -15.19 -14.26 7.19
CA LYS A 167 -15.07 -15.22 8.28
C LYS A 167 -16.38 -15.92 8.65
N SER A 168 -17.53 -15.26 8.46
CA SER A 168 -18.85 -15.86 8.70
C SER A 168 -19.22 -16.94 7.68
N GLY A 169 -18.40 -17.14 6.65
CA GLY A 169 -18.57 -18.17 5.63
C GLY A 169 -19.00 -17.60 4.27
N PHE A 170 -19.18 -16.28 4.15
CA PHE A 170 -19.43 -15.65 2.86
C PHE A 170 -18.12 -15.45 2.11
N ASP A 171 -17.72 -16.43 1.32
CA ASP A 171 -16.60 -16.33 0.39
C ASP A 171 -17.13 -16.35 -1.07
N PRO A 172 -17.19 -15.18 -1.74
CA PRO A 172 -17.75 -15.08 -3.09
C PRO A 172 -16.91 -15.82 -4.15
N VAL A 173 -15.64 -16.14 -3.84
CA VAL A 173 -14.72 -16.81 -4.75
C VAL A 173 -14.38 -18.23 -4.30
N ALA A 174 -15.04 -18.76 -3.26
CA ALA A 174 -14.80 -20.13 -2.79
C ALA A 174 -14.99 -21.21 -3.88
N LYS A 175 -15.88 -20.95 -4.85
CA LYS A 175 -16.13 -21.86 -5.98
C LYS A 175 -15.13 -21.70 -7.13
N TRP A 176 -14.27 -20.69 -7.09
CA TRP A 176 -13.32 -20.43 -8.15
C TRP A 176 -12.09 -21.32 -7.97
N ASN A 177 -11.74 -22.08 -9.01
CA ASN A 177 -10.53 -22.89 -9.00
C ASN A 177 -9.30 -22.00 -9.30
N ILE A 178 -8.87 -21.23 -8.30
CA ILE A 178 -7.76 -20.29 -8.43
C ILE A 178 -6.46 -21.10 -8.49
N PRO A 179 -5.64 -20.97 -9.56
CA PRO A 179 -4.40 -21.72 -9.68
C PRO A 179 -3.46 -21.45 -8.51
N ASN A 180 -2.82 -22.49 -7.97
CA ASN A 180 -1.86 -22.35 -6.86
C ASN A 180 -0.76 -21.31 -7.16
N LYS A 181 -0.31 -21.22 -8.43
CA LYS A 181 0.66 -20.22 -8.89
C LYS A 181 0.18 -18.78 -8.68
N LEU A 182 -1.11 -18.52 -8.90
CA LEU A 182 -1.68 -17.19 -8.71
C LEU A 182 -1.79 -16.85 -7.22
N THR A 183 -2.12 -17.84 -6.37
CA THR A 183 -2.13 -17.66 -4.92
C THR A 183 -0.74 -17.44 -4.32
N LEU A 184 0.32 -17.95 -4.97
CA LEU A 184 1.71 -17.76 -4.55
C LEU A 184 2.09 -16.27 -4.49
N LEU A 185 1.66 -15.49 -5.49
CA LEU A 185 1.89 -14.05 -5.54
C LEU A 185 1.23 -13.32 -4.35
N GLY A 186 0.06 -13.78 -3.93
CA GLY A 186 -0.62 -13.26 -2.74
C GLY A 186 0.08 -13.65 -1.44
N ARG A 187 0.51 -14.91 -1.31
CA ARG A 187 1.21 -15.45 -0.12
C ARG A 187 2.57 -14.78 0.10
N HIS A 188 3.27 -14.42 -0.97
CA HIS A 188 4.56 -13.70 -0.93
C HIS A 188 4.43 -12.23 -1.37
N SER A 189 3.28 -11.62 -1.11
CA SER A 189 2.97 -10.25 -1.57
C SER A 189 4.00 -9.20 -1.16
N LEU A 190 4.60 -9.29 0.03
CA LEU A 190 5.67 -8.38 0.47
C LEU A 190 6.92 -8.51 -0.41
N VAL A 191 7.32 -9.73 -0.76
CA VAL A 191 8.48 -9.98 -1.63
C VAL A 191 8.22 -9.42 -3.02
N VAL A 192 7.03 -9.68 -3.58
CA VAL A 192 6.62 -9.13 -4.88
C VAL A 192 6.60 -7.60 -4.83
N TYR A 193 6.06 -7.02 -3.76
CA TYR A 193 6.02 -5.57 -3.54
C TYR A 193 7.42 -4.95 -3.52
N ILE A 194 8.39 -5.57 -2.85
CA ILE A 194 9.75 -5.00 -2.74
C ILE A 194 10.53 -5.19 -4.04
N LEU A 195 10.45 -6.37 -4.65
CA LEU A 195 11.35 -6.75 -5.75
C LEU A 195 10.90 -6.27 -7.13
N HIS A 196 9.60 -6.02 -7.36
CA HIS A 196 9.15 -5.67 -8.71
C HIS A 196 9.84 -4.42 -9.27
N GLN A 197 10.04 -3.37 -8.45
CA GLN A 197 10.61 -2.10 -8.93
C GLN A 197 12.12 -2.20 -9.21
N PRO A 198 12.98 -2.77 -8.32
CA PRO A 198 14.38 -3.01 -8.64
C PRO A 198 14.57 -3.93 -9.86
N ILE A 199 13.73 -4.96 -10.00
CA ILE A 199 13.79 -5.87 -11.15
C ILE A 199 13.46 -5.13 -12.45
N PHE A 200 12.41 -4.30 -12.47
CA PHE A 200 12.06 -3.52 -13.65
C PHE A 200 13.13 -2.49 -14.00
N PHE A 201 13.65 -1.75 -13.02
CA PHE A 201 14.74 -0.81 -13.26
C PHE A 201 16.00 -1.50 -13.80
N ALA A 202 16.39 -2.65 -13.25
CA ALA A 202 17.52 -3.41 -13.75
C ALA A 202 17.28 -3.88 -15.19
N LEU A 203 16.12 -4.51 -15.45
CA LEU A 203 15.78 -5.05 -16.76
C LEU A 203 15.72 -3.95 -17.83
N PHE A 204 14.91 -2.91 -17.61
CA PHE A 204 14.74 -1.83 -18.58
C PHE A 204 15.98 -0.97 -18.70
N GLY A 205 16.72 -0.75 -17.59
CA GLY A 205 18.00 -0.07 -17.62
C GLY A 205 19.03 -0.81 -18.49
N THR A 206 19.09 -2.14 -18.38
CA THR A 206 19.95 -2.96 -19.27
C THR A 206 19.52 -2.85 -20.73
N ILE A 207 18.22 -2.97 -21.02
CA ILE A 207 17.71 -2.84 -22.39
C ILE A 207 18.03 -1.45 -22.97
N TYR A 208 17.76 -0.40 -22.20
CA TYR A 208 18.03 0.99 -22.60
C TYR A 208 19.52 1.20 -22.89
N TRP A 209 20.40 0.74 -22.01
CA TRP A 209 21.85 0.82 -22.20
C TRP A 209 22.34 0.06 -23.44
N LEU A 210 21.84 -1.15 -23.68
CA LEU A 210 22.17 -1.93 -24.88
C LEU A 210 21.66 -1.26 -26.16
N SER A 211 20.47 -0.66 -26.14
CA SER A 211 19.89 0.02 -27.30
C SER A 211 20.54 1.35 -27.65
N SER A 212 21.22 1.99 -26.68
CA SER A 212 21.88 3.29 -26.85
C SER A 212 23.39 3.19 -27.11
N SER A 213 23.95 1.99 -27.01
CA SER A 213 25.36 1.68 -27.31
C SER A 213 25.59 1.12 -28.71
N VAL A 214 24.52 1.05 -29.52
CA VAL A 214 24.50 0.72 -30.96
C VAL A 214 24.18 1.99 -31.72
#